data_AF-A0AAW0FB48-F1
#
_entry.id   AF-A0AAW0FB48-F1
#
_cell.length_a   1.000
_cell.length_b   1.000
_cell.length_c   1.000
_cell.angle_alpha   90.00
_cell.angle_beta   90.00
_cell.angle_gamma   90.00
#
_symmetry.space_group_name_H-M   'P 1'
#
loop_
_entity.id
_entity.type
_entity.pdbx_description
1 polymer ?
#
loop_
_entity_poly.entity_id
_entity_poly.type
_entity_poly.pdbx_seq_one_letter_code
_entity_poly.pdbx_strand_id
1 'polypeptide(L)'
;MLHESVDDMDSWESRKLWRYVAKGIREGDFETASREKSKIENEQRQMRKDEVAVGKKWEWKHFDQVESDPVYEELGKLFKAVPPTEDAYTFRRNGPHD
;
A
#
# COMPACT_ATOMS: atom_id res chain seq x y z
N MET A 1 0.28 -19.04 -15.63
CA MET A 1 -0.18 -17.84 -14.93
C MET A 1 -0.26 -16.73 -15.96
N LEU A 2 -1.45 -16.37 -16.43
CA LEU A 2 -1.63 -15.20 -17.31
C LEU A 2 -1.39 -13.97 -16.45
N HIS A 3 -0.36 -13.19 -16.76
CA HIS A 3 -0.12 -11.91 -16.10
C HIS A 3 -0.85 -10.83 -16.88
N GLU A 4 -1.62 -9.99 -16.18
CA GLU A 4 -2.25 -8.81 -16.76
C GLU A 4 -1.19 -7.88 -17.37
N SER A 5 -1.52 -7.22 -18.48
CA SER A 5 -0.61 -6.24 -19.08
C SER A 5 -0.58 -4.96 -18.24
N VAL A 6 0.56 -4.25 -18.22
CA VAL A 6 0.68 -3.01 -17.43
C VAL A 6 -0.32 -1.93 -17.88
N ASP A 7 -0.77 -1.99 -19.12
CA ASP A 7 -1.73 -1.02 -19.65
C ASP A 7 -3.15 -1.31 -19.17
N ASP A 8 -3.48 -2.57 -18.86
CA ASP A 8 -4.80 -2.99 -18.36
C ASP A 8 -4.99 -2.77 -16.85
N MET A 9 -3.89 -2.78 -16.08
CA MET A 9 -3.88 -2.59 -14.61
C MET A 9 -4.54 -1.26 -14.16
N ASP A 10 -5.11 -1.20 -12.95
CA ASP A 10 -5.60 0.05 -12.37
C ASP A 10 -4.45 1.06 -12.14
N SER A 11 -4.76 2.36 -12.16
CA SER A 11 -3.77 3.43 -12.03
C SER A 11 -2.92 3.35 -10.74
N TRP A 12 -3.49 2.78 -9.67
CA TRP A 12 -2.83 2.67 -8.38
C TRP A 12 -2.07 1.36 -8.17
N GLU A 13 -2.11 0.45 -9.14
CA GLU A 13 -1.36 -0.78 -9.04
C GLU A 13 0.14 -0.55 -9.28
N SER A 14 0.96 -1.18 -8.42
CA SER A 14 2.38 -0.84 -8.28
C SER A 14 3.15 -0.85 -9.59
N ARG A 15 2.94 -1.82 -10.49
CA ARG A 15 3.70 -1.87 -11.75
C ARG A 15 3.33 -0.71 -12.67
N LYS A 16 2.06 -0.31 -12.72
CA LYS A 16 1.59 0.79 -13.57
C LYS A 16 2.00 2.13 -12.99
N LEU A 17 1.75 2.34 -11.70
CA LEU A 17 2.12 3.56 -10.99
C LEU A 17 3.63 3.86 -11.09
N TRP A 18 4.47 2.85 -10.87
CA TRP A 18 5.93 3.01 -10.84
C TRP A 18 6.62 2.75 -12.19
N ARG A 19 5.87 2.60 -13.29
CA ARG A 19 6.42 2.10 -14.58
C ARG A 19 7.60 2.91 -15.10
N TYR A 20 7.56 4.23 -14.99
CA TYR A 20 8.61 5.11 -15.51
C TYR A 20 9.82 5.22 -14.58
N VAL A 21 9.60 5.15 -13.26
CA VAL A 21 10.69 5.03 -12.29
C VAL A 21 11.44 3.73 -12.52
N ALA A 22 10.72 2.62 -12.63
CA ALA A 22 11.30 1.31 -12.90
C ALA A 22 12.00 1.24 -14.27
N LYS A 23 11.53 1.99 -15.28
CA LYS A 23 12.19 2.11 -16.58
C LYS A 23 13.53 2.85 -16.45
N GLY A 24 13.54 4.03 -15.82
CA GLY A 24 14.77 4.82 -15.63
C GLY A 24 15.86 4.05 -14.87
N ILE A 25 15.48 3.31 -13.81
CA ILE A 25 16.43 2.45 -13.07
C ILE A 25 17.04 1.37 -13.97
N ARG A 26 16.21 0.70 -14.79
CA ARG A 26 16.68 -0.39 -15.67
C ARG A 26 17.56 0.11 -16.81
N GLU A 27 17.32 1.32 -17.29
CA GLU A 27 18.07 1.93 -18.39
C GLU A 27 19.27 2.76 -17.92
N GLY A 28 19.45 2.93 -16.61
CA GLY A 28 20.49 3.81 -16.03
C GLY A 28 20.20 5.31 -16.16
N ASP A 29 19.00 5.69 -16.58
CA ASP A 29 18.52 7.08 -16.61
C ASP A 29 17.96 7.47 -15.23
N PHE A 30 18.88 7.78 -14.32
CA PHE A 30 18.56 8.17 -12.95
C PHE A 30 17.90 9.54 -12.83
N GLU A 31 18.12 10.44 -13.81
CA GLU A 31 17.45 11.74 -13.87
C GLU A 31 15.94 11.54 -14.10
N THR A 32 15.58 10.72 -15.09
CA THR A 32 14.18 10.35 -15.29
C THR A 32 13.61 9.61 -14.10
N ALA A 33 14.34 8.64 -13.52
CA ALA A 33 13.85 7.93 -12.34
C ALA A 33 13.56 8.87 -11.17
N SER A 34 14.45 9.82 -10.90
CA SER A 34 14.33 10.81 -9.83
C SER A 34 13.15 11.76 -10.05
N ARG A 35 13.00 12.28 -11.28
CA ARG A 35 11.89 13.16 -11.65
C ARG A 35 10.54 12.48 -11.48
N GLU A 36 10.37 11.27 -12.03
CA GLU A 36 9.10 10.53 -11.96
C GLU A 36 8.76 10.11 -10.52
N LYS A 37 9.77 9.71 -9.74
CA LYS A 37 9.59 9.45 -8.29
C LYS A 37 9.09 10.69 -7.57
N SER A 38 9.74 11.83 -7.80
CA SER A 38 9.40 13.10 -7.16
C SER A 38 7.96 13.52 -7.48
N LYS A 39 7.53 13.31 -8.73
CA LYS A 39 6.15 13.58 -9.15
C LYS A 39 5.13 12.77 -8.35
N ILE A 40 5.28 11.44 -8.30
CA ILE A 40 4.36 10.54 -7.58
C ILE A 40 4.29 10.90 -6.10
N GLU A 41 5.43 11.11 -5.45
CA GLU A 41 5.49 11.43 -4.02
C GLU A 41 4.89 12.81 -3.68
N ASN A 42 5.07 13.79 -4.57
CA ASN A 42 4.48 15.12 -4.38
C ASN A 42 2.96 15.09 -4.54
N GLU A 43 2.44 14.36 -5.53
CA GLU A 43 1.00 14.14 -5.72
C GLU A 43 0.39 13.46 -4.49
N GLN A 44 1.01 12.37 -4.00
CA GLN A 44 0.56 11.68 -2.78
C GLN A 44 0.58 12.59 -1.55
N ARG A 45 1.63 13.41 -1.39
CA ARG A 45 1.72 14.36 -0.27
C ARG A 45 0.65 15.44 -0.36
N GLN A 46 0.31 15.91 -1.56
CA GLN A 46 -0.77 16.87 -1.74
C GLN A 46 -2.12 16.25 -1.39
N MET A 47 -2.39 15.01 -1.84
CA MET A 47 -3.61 14.29 -1.47
C MET A 47 -3.77 14.15 0.05
N ARG A 48 -2.70 13.84 0.79
CA ARG A 48 -2.72 13.80 2.27
C ARG A 48 -3.03 15.17 2.89
N LYS A 49 -2.50 16.26 2.33
CA LYS A 49 -2.80 17.62 2.81
C LYS A 49 -4.26 17.96 2.59
N ASP A 50 -4.81 17.62 1.43
CA ASP A 50 -6.20 17.88 1.07
C ASP A 50 -7.16 17.07 1.96
N GLU A 51 -6.85 15.81 2.24
CA GLU A 51 -7.57 14.95 3.20
C GLU A 51 -7.64 15.60 4.59
N VAL A 52 -6.49 16.04 5.12
CA VAL A 52 -6.40 16.72 6.43
C VAL A 52 -7.19 18.03 6.42
N ALA A 53 -7.12 18.82 5.35
CA ALA A 53 -7.82 20.10 5.24
C ALA A 53 -9.35 19.96 5.31
N VAL A 54 -9.89 18.83 4.86
CA VAL A 54 -11.33 18.53 4.93
C VAL A 54 -11.71 17.63 6.11
N GLY A 55 -10.77 17.36 7.03
CA GLY A 55 -10.99 16.49 8.19
C GLY A 55 -11.27 15.02 7.83
N LYS A 56 -10.92 14.59 6.61
CA LYS A 56 -11.09 13.22 6.14
C LYS A 56 -9.84 12.42 6.48
N LYS A 57 -10.04 11.21 7.05
CA LYS A 57 -8.95 10.25 7.24
C LYS A 57 -8.74 9.45 5.96
N TRP A 58 -7.50 9.02 5.74
CA TRP A 58 -7.20 8.05 4.71
C TRP A 58 -7.79 6.70 5.10
N GLU A 59 -8.59 6.13 4.20
CA GLU A 59 -9.20 4.82 4.37
C GLU A 59 -8.42 3.78 3.56
N TRP A 60 -8.05 2.66 4.18
CA TRP A 60 -7.46 1.55 3.45
C TRP A 60 -8.50 0.90 2.54
N LYS A 61 -8.13 0.57 1.31
CA LYS A 61 -9.06 0.00 0.31
C LYS A 61 -9.47 -1.44 0.65
N HIS A 62 -8.50 -2.25 1.07
CA HIS A 62 -8.62 -3.70 1.18
C HIS A 62 -8.50 -4.25 2.60
N PHE A 63 -8.17 -3.41 3.58
CA PHE A 63 -7.92 -3.84 4.94
C PHE A 63 -8.63 -2.96 5.95
N ASP A 64 -8.97 -3.54 7.10
CA ASP A 64 -9.39 -2.83 8.30
C ASP A 64 -8.32 -2.99 9.37
N GLN A 65 -7.93 -1.88 10.01
CA GLN A 65 -7.09 -1.94 11.20
C GLN A 65 -7.94 -2.40 12.39
N VAL A 66 -7.41 -3.36 13.15
CA VAL A 66 -7.95 -3.80 14.43
C VAL A 66 -6.89 -3.55 15.50
N GLU A 67 -7.27 -2.93 16.62
CA GLU A 67 -6.32 -2.55 17.68
C GLU A 67 -5.77 -3.77 18.45
N SER A 68 -6.49 -4.88 18.45
CA SER A 68 -6.08 -6.13 19.10
C SER A 68 -6.56 -7.32 18.29
N ASP A 69 -5.61 -8.07 17.71
CA ASP A 69 -5.91 -9.29 16.95
C ASP A 69 -6.23 -10.47 17.88
N PRO A 70 -7.46 -11.01 17.85
CA PRO A 70 -7.84 -12.15 18.70
C PRO A 70 -7.07 -13.43 18.36
N VAL A 71 -6.67 -13.63 17.10
CA VAL A 71 -5.91 -14.82 16.67
C VAL A 71 -4.49 -14.74 17.20
N TYR A 72 -3.86 -13.56 17.08
CA TYR A 72 -2.55 -13.31 17.68
C TYR A 72 -2.59 -13.55 19.19
N GLU A 73 -3.57 -12.98 19.91
CA GLU A 73 -3.66 -13.12 21.36
C GLU A 73 -3.85 -14.59 21.79
N GLU A 74 -4.70 -15.34 21.08
CA GLU A 74 -4.94 -16.76 21.36
C GLU A 74 -3.68 -17.61 21.15
N LEU A 75 -3.02 -17.45 20.01
CA LEU A 75 -1.80 -18.21 19.69
C LEU A 75 -0.61 -17.76 20.55
N GLY A 76 -0.56 -16.47 20.89
CA GLY A 76 0.45 -15.85 21.75
C GLY A 76 0.53 -16.50 23.14
N LYS A 77 -0.62 -16.96 23.67
CA LYS A 77 -0.68 -17.68 24.96
C LYS A 77 0.13 -18.97 24.95
N LEU A 78 0.25 -19.64 23.80
CA LEU A 78 0.98 -20.90 23.67
C LEU A 78 2.49 -20.76 23.86
N PHE A 79 3.05 -19.58 23.55
CA PHE A 79 4.49 -19.30 23.66
C PHE A 79 4.84 -18.12 24.57
N LYS A 80 3.85 -17.57 25.30
CA LYS A 80 4.00 -16.41 26.19
C LYS A 80 4.53 -15.18 25.44
N ALA A 81 3.83 -14.80 24.38
CA ALA A 81 4.15 -13.63 23.56
C ALA A 81 4.33 -12.36 24.41
N VAL A 82 5.32 -11.54 24.03
CA VAL A 82 5.57 -10.21 24.60
C VAL A 82 5.75 -9.25 23.42
N PRO A 83 4.80 -8.33 23.16
CA PRO A 83 3.58 -8.08 23.93
C PRO A 83 2.50 -9.17 23.78
N PRO A 84 1.57 -9.30 24.74
CA PRO A 84 0.50 -10.31 24.71
C PRO A 84 -0.61 -10.02 23.68
N THR A 85 -0.69 -8.78 23.20
CA THR A 85 -1.63 -8.29 22.18
C THR A 85 -0.86 -7.46 21.16
N GLU A 86 -1.27 -7.52 19.91
CA GLU A 86 -0.75 -6.68 18.82
C GLU A 86 -1.92 -6.20 17.97
N ASP A 87 -1.74 -5.05 17.33
CA ASP A 87 -2.67 -4.59 16.30
C ASP A 87 -2.51 -5.43 15.02
N ALA A 88 -3.53 -5.42 14.16
CA ALA A 88 -3.45 -6.12 12.88
C ALA A 88 -4.26 -5.41 11.79
N TYR A 89 -4.04 -5.86 10.56
CA TYR A 89 -4.83 -5.49 9.40
C TYR A 89 -5.58 -6.72 8.90
N THR A 90 -6.90 -6.68 9.00
CA THR A 90 -7.76 -7.76 8.54
C THR A 90 -8.22 -7.50 7.12
N PHE A 91 -8.17 -8.52 6.27
CA PHE A 91 -8.52 -8.37 4.87
C PHE A 91 -10.04 -8.31 4.68
N ARG A 92 -10.51 -7.30 3.95
CA ARG A 92 -11.93 -7.05 3.64
C ARG A 92 -12.55 -8.03 2.65
N ARG A 93 -11.77 -8.93 2.06
CA ARG A 93 -12.22 -9.89 1.02
C ARG A 93 -12.88 -9.20 -0.16
N ASN A 94 -12.31 -8.08 -0.56
CA ASN A 94 -12.76 -7.25 -1.68
C ASN A 94 -11.63 -7.06 -2.71
N GLY A 95 -10.71 -8.02 -2.77
CA GLY A 95 -9.68 -8.05 -3.78
C GLY A 95 -10.26 -8.26 -5.18
N PRO A 96 -9.55 -7.85 -6.23
CA PRO A 96 -10.00 -7.99 -7.62
C PRO A 96 -10.15 -9.45 -8.09
N HIS A 97 -9.74 -10.43 -7.28
CA HIS A 97 -9.78 -11.86 -7.58
C HIS A 97 -10.42 -12.71 -6.47
N ASP A 98 -11.10 -12.08 -5.50
CA ASP A 98 -11.83 -12.77 -4.42
C ASP A 98 -13.26 -13.18 -4.82
#